data_AF-A0A2K8GKY3-F1
#
_entry.id   AF-A0A2K8GKY3-F1
#
_cell.length_a   1.000
_cell.length_b   1.000
_cell.length_c   1.000
_cell.angle_alpha   90.00
_cell.angle_beta   90.00
_cell.angle_gamma   90.00
#
_symmetry.space_group_name_H-M   'P 1'
#
loop_
_entity.id
_entity.type
_entity.pdbx_description
1 polymer ?
#
loop_
_entity_poly.entity_id
_entity_poly.type
_entity_poly.pdbx_seq_one_letter_code
_entity_poly.pdbx_strand_id
1 'polypeptide(L)'
;MFILFLTFLFLYTAYSASIVALLQSSSNQIRTLSDLLHSRLELGLENTVYNEYYFRTATEPVRKAIYDTKIVPKGQKAFMSVEDGVKKMQNEPFAFNMYLGIGYRMVDKYFYEHEKCGLHEIAYIQESNPYIACRKNTPFMEIYKVGLFRIREHGIGRREESLLISKKPVCTARGGSFRSVNMIDCYPILLMLLYGMLISVSILALEKMMYYRRRLGVTTNPDAVAELDS
;
A
#
# COMPACT_ATOMS: atom_id res chain seq x y z
N MET A 1 -33.00 14.07 -27.50
CA MET A 1 -33.22 12.76 -26.84
C MET A 1 -32.13 11.75 -27.20
N PHE A 2 -31.91 11.42 -28.47
CA PHE A 2 -30.84 10.49 -28.88
C PHE A 2 -29.43 10.91 -28.45
N ILE A 3 -29.06 12.19 -28.66
CA ILE A 3 -27.73 12.71 -28.29
C ILE A 3 -27.51 12.62 -26.77
N LEU A 4 -28.51 12.96 -25.95
CA LEU A 4 -28.41 12.84 -24.48
C LEU A 4 -28.24 11.39 -24.03
N PHE A 5 -28.99 10.46 -24.63
CA PHE A 5 -28.85 9.05 -24.33
C PHE A 5 -27.43 8.54 -24.67
N LEU A 6 -26.93 8.93 -25.84
CA LEU A 6 -25.60 8.56 -26.30
C LEU A 6 -24.50 9.12 -25.37
N THR A 7 -24.60 10.39 -24.96
CA THR A 7 -23.63 10.99 -24.02
C THR A 7 -23.65 10.32 -22.65
N PHE A 8 -24.83 10.01 -22.10
CA PHE A 8 -24.95 9.26 -20.85
C PHE A 8 -24.33 7.86 -20.94
N LEU A 9 -24.56 7.15 -22.06
CA LEU A 9 -24.01 5.81 -22.27
C LEU A 9 -22.47 5.85 -22.32
N PHE A 10 -21.88 6.79 -23.07
CA PHE A 10 -20.43 6.95 -23.12
C PHE A 10 -19.83 7.37 -21.78
N LEU A 11 -20.51 8.26 -21.05
CA LEU A 11 -20.04 8.71 -19.73
C LEU A 11 -20.08 7.57 -18.71
N TYR A 12 -21.15 6.77 -18.71
CA TYR A 12 -21.29 5.62 -17.83
C TYR A 12 -20.23 4.54 -18.10
N THR A 13 -19.97 4.21 -19.37
CA THR A 13 -18.96 3.20 -19.72
C THR A 13 -17.54 3.68 -19.40
N ALA A 14 -17.23 4.94 -19.71
CA ALA A 14 -15.92 5.53 -19.38
C ALA A 14 -15.70 5.62 -17.86
N TYR A 15 -16.70 6.04 -17.09
CA TYR A 15 -16.63 6.12 -15.63
C TYR A 15 -16.45 4.75 -14.98
N SER A 16 -17.25 3.76 -15.42
CA SER A 16 -17.19 2.39 -14.89
C SER A 16 -15.80 1.76 -15.13
N ALA A 17 -15.25 1.93 -16.34
CA ALA A 17 -13.90 1.45 -16.65
C ALA A 17 -12.82 2.18 -15.83
N SER A 18 -12.94 3.50 -15.66
CA SER A 18 -11.96 4.30 -14.94
C SER A 18 -11.92 3.99 -13.45
N ILE A 19 -13.07 3.77 -12.81
CA ILE A 19 -13.09 3.39 -11.39
C ILE A 19 -12.48 2.03 -11.16
N VAL A 20 -12.79 1.05 -12.01
CA VAL A 20 -12.20 -0.29 -11.90
C VAL A 20 -10.69 -0.19 -12.05
N ALA A 21 -10.20 0.59 -13.02
CA ALA A 21 -8.77 0.82 -13.20
C ALA A 21 -8.11 1.48 -11.97
N LEU A 22 -8.77 2.46 -11.35
CA LEU A 22 -8.26 3.12 -10.15
C LEU A 22 -8.20 2.17 -8.94
N LEU A 23 -9.26 1.41 -8.69
CA LEU A 23 -9.31 0.45 -7.58
C LEU A 23 -8.33 -0.70 -7.76
N GLN A 24 -8.04 -1.10 -9.00
CA GLN A 24 -7.09 -2.16 -9.31
C GLN A 24 -5.64 -1.67 -9.41
N SER A 25 -5.43 -0.35 -9.54
CA SER A 25 -4.08 0.21 -9.63
C SER A 25 -3.36 0.13 -8.27
N SER A 26 -2.10 -0.30 -8.30
CA SER A 26 -1.27 -0.31 -7.09
C SER A 26 -0.99 1.12 -6.61
N SER A 27 -1.25 1.39 -5.34
CA SER A 27 -0.91 2.68 -4.73
C SER A 27 0.60 2.84 -4.52
N ASN A 28 1.11 4.05 -4.76
CA ASN A 28 2.52 4.42 -4.56
C ASN A 28 2.72 5.31 -3.31
N GLN A 29 1.84 5.18 -2.32
CA GLN A 29 1.77 6.09 -1.17
C GLN A 29 2.88 5.85 -0.12
N ILE A 30 3.37 4.61 0.03
CA ILE A 30 4.36 4.26 1.05
C ILE A 30 5.76 4.28 0.42
N ARG A 31 6.56 5.30 0.71
CA ARG A 31 7.92 5.45 0.14
C ARG A 31 9.00 5.58 1.20
N THR A 32 8.65 6.05 2.38
CA THR A 32 9.61 6.32 3.46
C THR A 32 9.37 5.42 4.66
N LEU A 33 10.36 5.34 5.57
CA LEU A 33 10.20 4.65 6.84
C LEU A 33 9.08 5.27 7.68
N SER A 34 8.92 6.59 7.63
CA SER A 34 7.85 7.30 8.32
C SER A 34 6.47 6.88 7.81
N ASP A 35 6.32 6.72 6.49
CA ASP A 35 5.06 6.22 5.91
C ASP A 35 4.80 4.77 6.34
N LEU A 36 5.85 3.93 6.36
CA LEU A 36 5.75 2.54 6.82
C LEU A 36 5.30 2.46 8.29
N LEU A 37 5.83 3.32 9.16
CA LEU A 37 5.46 3.39 10.57
C LEU A 37 3.97 3.69 10.77
N HIS A 38 3.42 4.67 10.04
CA HIS A 38 2.01 5.08 10.13
C HIS A 38 1.07 4.22 9.28
N SER A 39 1.62 3.36 8.42
CA SER A 39 0.81 2.47 7.59
C SER A 39 0.12 1.39 8.40
N ARG A 40 -0.96 0.83 7.83
CA ARG A 40 -1.63 -0.36 8.36
C ARG A 40 -0.88 -1.66 8.04
N LEU A 41 0.25 -1.59 7.33
CA LEU A 41 1.03 -2.77 7.00
C LEU A 41 1.60 -3.39 8.27
N GLU A 42 1.54 -4.72 8.29
CA GLU A 42 2.27 -5.52 9.24
C GLU A 42 3.73 -5.66 8.80
N LEU A 43 4.68 -5.60 9.73
CA LEU A 43 6.10 -5.83 9.42
C LEU A 43 6.53 -7.21 9.91
N GLY A 44 7.41 -7.86 9.14
CA GLY A 44 8.19 -9.01 9.61
C GLY A 44 9.62 -9.00 9.07
N LEU A 45 10.42 -9.90 9.63
CA LEU A 45 11.86 -9.94 9.52
C LEU A 45 12.28 -11.32 9.05
N GLU A 46 13.24 -11.38 8.14
CA GLU A 46 13.96 -12.61 7.87
C GLU A 46 14.69 -13.06 9.16
N ASN A 47 14.58 -14.36 9.47
CA ASN A 47 15.19 -14.97 10.65
C ASN A 47 16.73 -15.05 10.53
N THR A 48 17.39 -13.91 10.73
CA THR A 48 18.83 -13.77 10.71
C THR A 48 19.31 -12.97 11.91
N VAL A 49 20.50 -13.32 12.41
CA VAL A 49 21.09 -12.71 13.61
C VAL A 49 21.32 -11.20 13.43
N TYR A 50 21.68 -10.77 12.22
CA TYR A 50 21.92 -9.35 11.96
C TYR A 50 20.63 -8.52 12.01
N ASN A 51 19.50 -9.05 11.52
CA ASN A 51 18.21 -8.35 11.60
C ASN A 51 17.82 -8.11 13.06
N GLU A 52 17.96 -9.12 13.91
CA GLU A 52 17.69 -8.96 15.34
C GLU A 52 18.57 -7.87 15.97
N TYR A 53 19.87 -7.88 15.67
CA TYR A 53 20.81 -6.90 16.20
C TYR A 53 20.52 -5.47 15.72
N TYR A 54 20.32 -5.26 14.42
CA TYR A 54 20.14 -3.92 13.85
C TYR A 54 18.80 -3.29 14.24
N PHE A 55 17.74 -4.08 14.34
CA PHE A 55 16.43 -3.57 14.78
C PHE A 55 16.44 -3.26 16.29
N ARG A 56 17.10 -4.08 17.11
CA ARG A 56 17.21 -3.85 18.56
C ARG A 56 18.12 -2.67 18.92
N THR A 57 19.17 -2.43 18.14
CA THR A 57 20.18 -1.39 18.40
C THR A 57 19.87 -0.07 17.66
N ALA A 58 18.70 0.03 17.01
CA ALA A 58 18.32 1.22 16.27
C ALA A 58 18.23 2.46 17.17
N THR A 59 19.01 3.49 16.85
CA THR A 59 19.05 4.76 17.60
C THR A 59 18.13 5.83 17.02
N GLU A 60 17.91 5.79 15.70
CA GLU A 60 17.06 6.76 15.00
C GLU A 60 15.60 6.67 15.49
N PRO A 61 14.93 7.80 15.78
CA PRO A 61 13.59 7.81 16.39
C PRO A 61 12.56 7.02 15.57
N VAL A 62 12.58 7.15 14.24
CA VAL A 62 11.62 6.44 13.36
C VAL A 62 11.88 4.94 13.37
N ARG A 63 13.14 4.50 13.26
CA ARG A 63 13.51 3.07 13.27
C ARG A 63 13.20 2.41 14.61
N LYS A 64 13.48 3.13 15.70
CA LYS A 64 13.16 2.70 17.05
C LYS A 64 11.64 2.57 17.25
N ALA A 65 10.87 3.57 16.80
CA ALA A 65 9.41 3.50 16.83
C ALA A 65 8.87 2.32 16.00
N ILE A 66 9.46 2.00 14.84
CA ILE A 66 9.08 0.81 14.06
C ILE A 66 9.33 -0.47 14.86
N TYR A 67 10.49 -0.59 15.51
CA TYR A 67 10.80 -1.76 16.34
C TYR A 67 9.78 -1.92 17.49
N ASP A 68 9.58 -0.85 18.26
CA ASP A 68 8.72 -0.88 19.45
C ASP A 68 7.23 -1.11 19.10
N THR A 69 6.75 -0.56 17.97
CA THR A 69 5.32 -0.63 17.61
C THR A 69 4.96 -1.82 16.73
N LYS A 70 5.84 -2.24 15.80
CA LYS A 70 5.52 -3.28 14.79
C LYS A 70 6.15 -4.64 15.10
N ILE A 71 7.32 -4.67 15.74
CA ILE A 71 8.10 -5.90 15.95
C ILE A 71 7.89 -6.45 17.37
N VAL A 72 8.06 -5.63 18.40
CA VAL A 72 7.96 -6.05 19.82
C VAL A 72 6.62 -6.76 20.13
N PRO A 73 5.44 -6.28 19.68
CA PRO A 73 4.17 -6.95 19.99
C PRO A 73 4.05 -8.37 19.41
N LYS A 74 4.78 -8.65 18.32
CA LYS A 74 4.78 -9.97 17.66
C LYS A 74 5.86 -10.90 18.21
N GLY A 75 6.88 -10.34 18.87
CA GLY A 75 8.00 -11.08 19.42
C GLY A 75 8.61 -12.03 18.39
N GLN A 76 8.70 -13.31 18.74
CA GLN A 76 9.34 -14.32 17.89
C GLN A 76 8.56 -14.61 16.59
N LYS A 77 7.25 -14.35 16.55
CA LYS A 77 6.44 -14.53 15.32
C LYS A 77 6.75 -13.49 14.24
N ALA A 78 7.47 -12.42 14.58
CA ALA A 78 7.95 -11.45 13.60
C ALA A 78 9.06 -12.02 12.70
N PHE A 79 9.80 -13.01 13.20
CA PHE A 79 10.93 -13.63 12.50
C PHE A 79 10.47 -14.87 11.76
N MET A 80 10.72 -14.92 10.45
CA MET A 80 10.27 -16.01 9.58
C MET A 80 11.28 -16.32 8.50
N SER A 81 11.10 -17.44 7.80
CA SER A 81 11.92 -17.79 6.64
C SER A 81 11.66 -16.80 5.50
N VAL A 82 12.62 -16.65 4.58
CA VAL A 82 12.45 -15.80 3.40
C VAL A 82 11.25 -16.25 2.57
N GLU A 83 11.07 -17.56 2.42
CA GLU A 83 9.98 -18.12 1.62
C GLU A 83 8.62 -17.83 2.22
N ASP A 84 8.45 -18.02 3.54
CA ASP A 84 7.20 -17.74 4.22
C ASP A 84 6.89 -16.24 4.22
N GLY A 85 7.90 -15.40 4.43
CA GLY A 85 7.75 -13.95 4.40
C GLY A 85 7.36 -13.42 3.02
N VAL A 86 7.94 -13.96 1.95
CA VAL A 86 7.59 -13.60 0.56
C VAL A 86 6.17 -14.07 0.21
N LYS A 87 5.78 -15.30 0.57
CA LYS A 87 4.40 -15.79 0.37
C LYS A 87 3.39 -14.97 1.18
N LYS A 88 3.74 -14.56 2.39
CA LYS A 88 2.90 -13.69 3.22
C LYS A 88 2.73 -12.30 2.60
N MET A 89 3.81 -11.74 2.06
CA MET A 89 3.80 -10.46 1.34
C MET A 89 2.90 -10.49 0.09
N GLN A 90 2.71 -11.65 -0.54
CA GLN A 90 1.80 -11.80 -1.68
C GLN A 90 0.31 -11.75 -1.26
N ASN A 91 -0.02 -12.43 -0.18
CA ASN A 91 -1.41 -12.69 0.22
C ASN A 91 -2.00 -11.61 1.13
N GLU A 92 -1.16 -10.96 1.95
CA GLU A 92 -1.59 -10.07 3.02
C GLU A 92 -0.95 -8.68 2.90
N PRO A 93 -1.55 -7.62 3.48
CA PRO A 93 -0.94 -6.29 3.58
C PRO A 93 0.26 -6.32 4.54
N PHE A 94 1.39 -6.81 4.04
CA PHE A 94 2.57 -7.15 4.82
C PHE A 94 3.84 -6.58 4.17
N ALA A 95 4.70 -5.98 4.99
CA ALA A 95 6.05 -5.55 4.65
C ALA A 95 7.04 -6.57 5.22
N PHE A 96 8.02 -6.96 4.42
CA PHE A 96 9.00 -7.97 4.81
C PHE A 96 10.43 -7.45 4.59
N ASN A 97 11.21 -7.44 5.67
CA ASN A 97 12.63 -7.07 5.62
C ASN A 97 13.49 -8.32 5.44
N MET A 98 14.13 -8.42 4.28
CA MET A 98 14.96 -9.54 3.84
C MET A 98 16.15 -9.07 3.02
N TYR A 99 17.13 -9.94 2.80
CA TYR A 99 18.20 -9.66 1.86
C TYR A 99 17.68 -9.59 0.41
N LEU A 100 17.84 -8.43 -0.24
CA LEU A 100 17.26 -8.12 -1.55
C LEU A 100 17.59 -9.16 -2.62
N GLY A 101 18.83 -9.63 -2.69
CA GLY A 101 19.26 -10.60 -3.70
C GLY A 101 18.48 -11.92 -3.68
N ILE A 102 18.36 -12.52 -2.49
CA ILE A 102 17.61 -13.77 -2.31
C ILE A 102 16.11 -13.49 -2.37
N GLY A 103 15.68 -12.35 -1.80
CA GLY A 103 14.30 -11.89 -1.83
C GLY A 103 13.75 -11.77 -3.24
N TYR A 104 14.48 -11.12 -4.15
CA TYR A 104 14.05 -10.99 -5.55
C TYR A 104 13.96 -12.32 -6.28
N ARG A 105 14.87 -13.26 -6.00
CA ARG A 105 14.78 -14.60 -6.57
C ARG A 105 13.50 -15.32 -6.13
N MET A 106 13.10 -15.16 -4.87
CA MET A 106 11.86 -15.75 -4.35
C MET A 106 10.62 -15.03 -4.88
N VAL A 107 10.66 -13.70 -4.95
CA VAL A 107 9.58 -12.89 -5.54
C VAL A 107 9.37 -13.28 -7.00
N ASP A 108 10.43 -13.39 -7.79
CA ASP A 108 10.30 -13.77 -9.21
C ASP A 108 9.72 -15.18 -9.40
N LYS A 109 9.96 -16.08 -8.43
CA LYS A 109 9.41 -17.44 -8.41
C LYS A 109 7.93 -17.50 -8.02
N TYR A 110 7.48 -16.70 -7.05
CA TYR A 110 6.13 -16.82 -6.47
C TYR A 110 5.14 -15.75 -6.97
N PHE A 111 5.61 -14.54 -7.28
CA PHE A 111 4.73 -13.42 -7.66
C PHE A 111 4.35 -13.50 -9.13
N TYR A 112 3.09 -13.19 -9.41
CA TYR A 112 2.64 -12.98 -10.78
C TYR A 112 3.16 -11.65 -11.33
N GLU A 113 3.21 -11.54 -12.65
CA GLU A 113 3.80 -10.38 -13.33
C GLU A 113 3.16 -9.05 -12.92
N HIS A 114 1.84 -9.04 -12.73
CA HIS A 114 1.09 -7.86 -12.30
C HIS A 114 1.36 -7.48 -10.83
N GLU A 115 1.70 -8.45 -9.98
CA GLU A 115 2.00 -8.20 -8.56
C GLU A 115 3.38 -7.58 -8.38
N LYS A 116 4.33 -7.93 -9.27
CA LYS A 116 5.68 -7.35 -9.27
C LYS A 116 5.66 -5.83 -9.45
N CYS A 117 4.66 -5.30 -10.16
CA CYS A 117 4.52 -3.87 -10.44
C CYS A 117 4.25 -3.03 -9.17
N GLY A 118 3.69 -3.65 -8.12
CA GLY A 118 3.38 -2.98 -6.84
C GLY A 118 4.50 -3.06 -5.80
N LEU A 119 5.66 -3.64 -6.14
CA LEU A 119 6.76 -3.83 -5.20
C LEU A 119 7.52 -2.53 -4.93
N HIS A 120 7.45 -2.10 -3.67
CA HIS A 120 8.18 -0.96 -3.14
C HIS A 120 9.32 -1.41 -2.23
N GLU A 121 10.45 -0.73 -2.36
CA GLU A 121 11.63 -0.96 -1.53
C GLU A 121 11.84 0.23 -0.61
N ILE A 122 12.07 -0.05 0.66
CA ILE A 122 12.38 0.95 1.67
C ILE A 122 13.62 0.47 2.41
N ALA A 123 14.70 1.24 2.34
CA ALA A 123 15.96 0.89 2.97
C ALA A 123 15.90 1.10 4.49
N TYR A 124 15.71 0.03 5.26
CA TYR A 124 15.75 0.09 6.73
C TYR A 124 17.17 0.02 7.29
N ILE A 125 17.94 -0.98 6.88
CA ILE A 125 19.36 -1.12 7.26
C ILE A 125 20.17 -0.36 6.21
N GLN A 126 21.06 0.53 6.64
CA GLN A 126 21.99 1.17 5.71
C GLN A 126 23.00 0.11 5.27
N GLU A 127 23.07 -0.14 3.97
CA GLU A 127 24.02 -1.09 3.40
C GLU A 127 25.46 -0.59 3.64
N SER A 128 26.14 -1.21 4.59
CA SER A 128 27.59 -1.11 4.68
C SER A 128 28.21 -2.13 3.73
N ASN A 129 29.22 -1.71 2.95
CA ASN A 129 29.97 -2.64 2.11
C ASN A 129 30.51 -3.80 2.96
N PRO A 130 30.18 -5.07 2.64
CA PRO A 130 30.77 -6.19 3.35
C PRO A 130 32.26 -6.26 3.04
N TYR A 131 33.08 -6.48 4.07
CA TYR A 131 34.52 -6.66 3.93
C TYR A 131 34.89 -8.11 4.27
N ILE A 132 35.88 -8.63 3.55
CA ILE A 132 36.45 -9.94 3.86
C ILE A 132 37.31 -9.79 5.12
N ALA A 133 36.98 -10.57 6.15
CA ALA A 133 37.76 -10.61 7.38
C ALA A 133 39.00 -11.50 7.20
N CYS A 134 40.13 -11.09 7.77
CA CYS A 134 41.34 -11.90 7.86
C CYS A 134 41.90 -11.87 9.28
N ARG A 135 42.72 -12.87 9.64
CA ARG A 135 43.36 -12.93 10.96
C ARG A 135 44.30 -11.73 11.15
N LYS A 136 44.26 -11.10 12.33
CA LYS A 136 45.20 -10.05 12.71
C LYS A 136 46.64 -10.54 12.54
N ASN A 137 47.51 -9.69 11.98
CA ASN A 137 48.93 -9.94 11.73
C ASN A 137 49.21 -11.12 10.77
N THR A 138 48.32 -11.39 9.81
CA THR A 138 48.61 -12.36 8.75
C THR A 138 49.67 -11.81 7.77
N PRO A 139 50.69 -12.62 7.38
CA PRO A 139 51.68 -12.19 6.39
C PRO A 139 51.08 -11.98 4.99
N PHE A 140 49.87 -12.51 4.73
CA PHE A 140 49.19 -12.41 3.44
C PHE A 140 48.33 -11.14 3.29
N MET A 141 48.33 -10.24 4.27
CA MET A 141 47.44 -9.08 4.30
C MET A 141 47.59 -8.18 3.07
N GLU A 142 48.83 -7.91 2.66
CA GLU A 142 49.12 -7.08 1.48
C GLU A 142 48.63 -7.74 0.19
N ILE A 143 48.85 -9.06 0.05
CA ILE A 143 48.38 -9.83 -1.11
C ILE A 143 46.87 -9.76 -1.22
N TYR A 144 46.13 -9.99 -0.12
CA TYR A 144 44.67 -9.88 -0.13
C TYR A 144 44.21 -8.45 -0.45
N LYS A 145 44.84 -7.43 0.14
CA LYS A 145 44.48 -6.04 -0.08
C LYS A 145 44.65 -5.64 -1.55
N VAL A 146 45.83 -5.88 -2.13
CA VAL A 146 46.13 -5.56 -3.54
C VAL A 146 45.25 -6.40 -4.48
N GLY A 147 45.07 -7.68 -4.18
CA GLY A 147 44.21 -8.58 -4.97
C GLY A 147 42.76 -8.11 -5.02
N LEU A 148 42.17 -7.74 -3.88
CA LEU A 148 40.80 -7.25 -3.80
C LEU A 148 40.62 -5.89 -4.48
N PHE A 149 41.61 -4.98 -4.37
CA PHE A 149 41.57 -3.73 -5.12
C PHE A 149 41.60 -3.96 -6.63
N ARG A 150 42.47 -4.85 -7.13
CA ARG A 150 42.48 -5.21 -8.55
C ARG A 150 41.15 -5.80 -9.00
N ILE A 151 40.56 -6.73 -8.24
CA ILE A 151 39.24 -7.31 -8.55
C ILE A 151 38.16 -6.21 -8.68
N ARG A 152 38.21 -5.21 -7.80
CA ARG A 152 37.28 -4.07 -7.82
C ARG A 152 37.53 -3.14 -9.01
N GLU A 153 38.78 -2.78 -9.28
CA GLU A 153 39.19 -1.91 -10.39
C GLU A 153 38.85 -2.50 -11.76
N HIS A 154 39.07 -3.81 -11.93
CA HIS A 154 38.75 -4.52 -13.17
C HIS A 154 37.25 -4.82 -13.32
N GLY A 155 36.43 -4.50 -12.30
CA GLY A 155 34.98 -4.72 -12.33
C GLY A 155 34.56 -6.20 -12.24
N ILE A 156 35.47 -7.12 -11.91
CA ILE A 156 35.18 -8.56 -11.77
C ILE A 156 34.09 -8.76 -10.70
N GLY A 157 34.19 -8.06 -9.57
CA GLY A 157 33.17 -8.12 -8.51
C GLY A 157 31.77 -7.73 -9.01
N ARG A 158 31.67 -6.65 -9.79
CA ARG A 158 30.39 -6.18 -10.36
C ARG A 158 29.81 -7.19 -11.35
N ARG A 159 30.67 -7.85 -12.14
CA ARG A 159 30.25 -8.92 -13.06
C ARG A 159 29.68 -10.10 -12.28
N GLU A 160 30.40 -10.62 -11.30
CA GLU A 160 29.95 -11.77 -10.49
C GLU A 160 28.66 -11.44 -9.74
N GLU A 161 28.56 -10.23 -9.17
CA GLU A 161 27.34 -9.73 -8.54
C GLU A 161 26.15 -9.77 -9.51
N SER A 162 26.33 -9.29 -10.75
CA SER A 162 25.26 -9.30 -11.74
C SER A 162 24.84 -10.69 -12.23
N LEU A 163 25.70 -11.70 -12.04
CA LEU A 163 25.42 -13.10 -12.39
C LEU A 163 24.76 -13.86 -11.24
N LEU A 164 25.20 -13.60 -10.00
CA LEU A 164 24.78 -14.37 -8.82
C LEU A 164 23.59 -13.74 -8.11
N ILE A 165 23.48 -12.41 -8.12
CA ILE A 165 22.45 -11.67 -7.38
C ILE A 165 21.31 -11.32 -8.33
N SER A 166 20.11 -11.80 -7.98
CA SER A 166 18.89 -11.41 -8.68
C SER A 166 18.64 -9.93 -8.49
N LYS A 167 18.42 -9.21 -9.59
CA LYS A 167 18.02 -7.80 -9.58
C LYS A 167 16.53 -7.68 -9.30
N LYS A 168 16.09 -6.47 -8.95
CA LYS A 168 14.67 -6.15 -8.84
C LYS A 168 13.94 -6.61 -10.12
N PRO A 169 12.89 -7.44 -10.01
CA PRO A 169 12.15 -7.88 -11.17
C PRO A 169 11.46 -6.69 -11.85
N VAL A 170 11.58 -6.61 -13.17
CA VAL A 170 10.96 -5.55 -13.97
C VAL A 170 9.56 -6.01 -14.33
N CYS A 171 8.56 -5.17 -14.05
CA CYS A 171 7.19 -5.40 -14.48
C CYS A 171 7.07 -5.10 -15.99
N THR A 172 6.87 -6.15 -16.80
CA THR A 172 6.71 -6.04 -18.26
C THR A 172 5.27 -5.71 -18.67
N ALA A 173 4.28 -6.14 -17.89
CA ALA A 173 2.86 -5.90 -18.16
C ALA A 173 2.13 -5.43 -16.90
N ARG A 174 1.60 -4.21 -16.93
CA ARG A 174 0.59 -3.73 -15.97
C ARG A 174 -0.78 -4.33 -16.29
N GLY A 175 -0.86 -5.65 -16.34
CA GLY A 175 -2.15 -6.33 -16.44
C GLY A 175 -3.03 -5.98 -15.23
N GLY A 176 -4.33 -5.77 -15.45
CA GLY A 176 -5.27 -5.52 -14.36
C GLY A 176 -5.40 -6.75 -13.48
N SER A 177 -5.00 -6.65 -12.22
CA SER A 177 -5.27 -7.69 -11.23
C SER A 177 -6.71 -7.54 -10.74
N PHE A 178 -7.53 -8.58 -10.92
CA PHE A 178 -8.89 -8.60 -10.38
C PHE A 178 -8.83 -9.04 -8.91
N ARG A 179 -8.54 -8.10 -8.00
CA ARG A 179 -8.77 -8.31 -6.57
C ARG A 179 -10.20 -7.93 -6.21
N SER A 180 -10.79 -8.70 -5.30
CA SER A 180 -12.08 -8.36 -4.69
C SER A 180 -11.96 -7.02 -3.97
N VAL A 181 -12.86 -6.08 -4.29
CA VAL A 181 -12.90 -4.75 -3.66
C VAL A 181 -13.29 -4.90 -2.20
N ASN A 182 -12.61 -4.20 -1.31
CA ASN A 182 -12.89 -4.29 0.12
C ASN A 182 -14.04 -3.35 0.49
N MET A 183 -14.83 -3.70 1.51
CA MET A 183 -15.97 -2.87 1.93
C MET A 183 -15.55 -1.48 2.42
N ILE A 184 -14.29 -1.35 2.89
CA ILE A 184 -13.68 -0.08 3.29
C ILE A 184 -13.59 0.88 2.10
N ASP A 185 -13.36 0.37 0.88
CA ASP A 185 -13.26 1.20 -0.33
C ASP A 185 -14.62 1.79 -0.73
N CYS A 186 -15.71 1.06 -0.42
CA CYS A 186 -17.09 1.50 -0.67
C CYS A 186 -17.69 2.35 0.47
N TYR A 187 -17.00 2.46 1.62
CA TYR A 187 -17.47 3.20 2.79
C TYR A 187 -17.97 4.63 2.49
N PRO A 188 -17.21 5.50 1.78
CA PRO A 188 -17.67 6.87 1.53
C PRO A 188 -18.93 6.93 0.64
N ILE A 189 -19.10 5.96 -0.26
CA ILE A 189 -20.26 5.88 -1.16
C ILE A 189 -21.52 5.52 -0.36
N LEU A 190 -21.41 4.54 0.54
CA LEU A 190 -22.50 4.13 1.43
C LEU A 190 -22.92 5.27 2.37
N LEU A 191 -21.95 6.04 2.86
CA LEU A 191 -22.18 7.18 3.74
C LEU A 191 -22.86 8.35 3.00
N MET A 192 -22.45 8.63 1.75
CA MET A 192 -23.15 9.57 0.87
C MET A 192 -24.60 9.14 0.60
N LEU A 193 -24.83 7.86 0.33
CA LEU A 193 -26.17 7.31 0.10
C LEU A 193 -27.06 7.47 1.34
N LEU A 194 -26.52 7.20 2.54
CA LEU A 194 -27.22 7.38 3.80
C LEU A 194 -27.63 8.85 4.01
N TYR A 195 -26.70 9.79 3.80
CA TYR A 195 -27.02 11.21 3.92
C TYR A 195 -28.06 11.66 2.90
N GLY A 196 -28.00 11.16 1.66
CA GLY A 196 -29.02 11.43 0.64
C GLY A 196 -30.41 10.96 1.07
N MET A 197 -30.52 9.78 1.67
CA MET A 197 -31.78 9.28 2.23
C MET A 197 -32.29 10.11 3.41
N LEU A 198 -31.40 10.53 4.31
CA LEU A 198 -31.80 11.37 5.45
C LEU A 198 -32.30 12.75 4.99
N ILE A 199 -31.64 13.35 4.00
CA ILE A 199 -32.03 14.64 3.43
C ILE A 199 -33.39 14.52 2.74
N SER A 200 -33.64 13.48 1.95
CA SER A 200 -34.93 13.30 1.26
C SER A 200 -36.09 13.12 2.24
N VAL A 201 -35.91 12.30 3.29
CA VAL A 201 -36.89 12.13 4.36
C VAL A 201 -37.14 13.45 5.10
N SER A 202 -36.08 14.23 5.36
CA SER A 202 -36.19 15.53 6.02
C SER A 202 -36.99 16.53 5.19
N ILE A 203 -36.74 16.60 3.87
CA ILE A 203 -37.51 17.44 2.94
C ILE A 203 -38.98 17.01 2.92
N LEU A 204 -39.26 15.71 2.81
CA LEU A 204 -40.63 15.19 2.83
C LEU A 204 -41.36 15.53 4.15
N ALA A 205 -40.66 15.43 5.29
CA ALA A 205 -41.20 15.81 6.59
C ALA A 205 -41.51 17.32 6.66
N LEU A 206 -40.62 18.17 6.13
CA LEU A 206 -40.84 19.62 6.04
C LEU A 206 -42.03 19.96 5.14
N GLU A 207 -42.16 19.31 3.99
CA GLU A 207 -43.31 19.49 3.09
C GLU A 207 -44.62 19.12 3.78
N LYS A 208 -44.66 17.97 4.47
CA LYS A 208 -45.84 17.57 5.25
C LYS A 208 -46.16 18.56 6.36
N MET A 209 -45.15 19.01 7.11
CA MET A 209 -45.35 20.02 8.16
C MET A 209 -45.90 21.34 7.60
N MET A 210 -45.35 21.82 6.48
CA MET A 210 -45.84 23.02 5.81
C MET A 210 -47.28 22.85 5.29
N TYR A 211 -47.60 21.67 4.74
CA TYR A 211 -48.95 21.35 4.30
C TYR A 211 -49.96 21.35 5.46
N TYR A 212 -49.61 20.72 6.59
CA TYR A 212 -50.47 20.73 7.79
C TYR A 212 -50.63 22.13 8.38
N ARG A 213 -49.56 22.94 8.44
CA ARG A 213 -49.65 24.34 8.90
C ARG A 213 -50.56 25.19 8.02
N ARG A 214 -50.46 25.07 6.69
CA ARG A 214 -51.37 25.75 5.76
C ARG A 214 -52.83 25.31 5.98
N ARG A 215 -53.09 24.01 6.16
CA ARG A 215 -54.44 23.49 6.39
C ARG A 215 -55.05 23.95 7.74
N LEU A 216 -54.24 24.03 8.79
CA LEU A 216 -54.67 24.55 10.10
C LEU A 216 -54.93 26.08 10.05
N GLY A 217 -54.14 26.84 9.30
CA GLY A 217 -54.39 28.27 9.09
C GLY A 217 -55.70 28.57 8.33
N VAL A 218 -56.10 27.69 7.40
CA VAL A 218 -57.37 27.79 6.66
C VAL A 218 -58.60 27.46 7.54
N THR A 219 -58.44 26.64 8.59
CA THR A 219 -59.56 26.30 9.50
C THR A 219 -59.78 27.33 10.61
N THR A 220 -58.78 28.18 10.91
CA THR A 220 -58.89 29.27 11.88
C THR A 220 -59.36 30.60 11.29
N ASN A 221 -59.43 30.75 9.96
CA ASN A 221 -59.95 31.95 9.32
C ASN A 221 -60.73 31.60 8.03
N PRO A 222 -62.03 31.23 8.15
CA PRO A 222 -62.86 30.85 7.01
C PRO A 222 -63.19 32.01 6.05
N ASP A 223 -62.86 33.26 6.39
CA ASP A 223 -63.21 34.45 5.59
C ASP A 223 -62.20 34.78 4.48
N ALA A 224 -61.04 34.11 4.41
CA ALA A 224 -60.03 34.34 3.38
C ALA A 224 -60.14 33.41 2.15
N VAL A 225 -61.11 32.50 2.13
CA VAL A 225 -61.30 31.52 1.04
C VAL A 225 -62.03 32.12 -0.17
N ALA A 226 -62.60 33.32 -0.06
CA ALA A 226 -63.34 33.97 -1.15
C ALA A 226 -62.49 34.81 -2.12
N GLU A 227 -61.18 34.99 -1.90
CA GLU A 227 -60.34 35.92 -2.70
C GLU A 227 -59.24 35.26 -3.56
N LEU A 228 -59.14 33.93 -3.58
CA LEU A 228 -58.07 33.22 -4.32
C LEU A 228 -58.56 32.35 -5.49
N ASP A 229 -59.88 32.31 -5.74
CA ASP A 229 -60.50 31.58 -6.87
C ASP A 229 -61.12 32.52 -7.93
N SER A 230 -60.68 33.78 -7.98
CA SER A 230 -60.98 34.76 -9.05
C SER A 230 -59.72 35.24 -9.75
#